data_AF-A0AA90UYQ1-F1
#
_entry.id   AF-A0AA90UYQ1-F1
#
_cell.length_a   1.000
_cell.length_b   1.000
_cell.length_c   1.000
_cell.angle_alpha   90.00
_cell.angle_beta   90.00
_cell.angle_gamma   90.00
#
_symmetry.space_group_name_H-M   'P 1'
#
loop_
_entity.id
_entity.type
_entity.pdbx_description
1 polymer ?
#
loop_
_entity_poly.entity_id
_entity_poly.type
_entity_poly.pdbx_seq_one_letter_code
_entity_poly.pdbx_strand_id
1 'polypeptide(L)'
;MEKEDIIKNILSVCNDMGVSFHKKVKTDKWKADIVVDYQNYKVAFNVCKNPRNIEETYTTMRKERVCGCWLVLSGKYNRFSLSKYPCFPVEDNSEGVQIQLSQVREEKKTLLLSDFVSSLIQGKIRYAETMKVKYVDVRFYKIDCWKCGRTNDAYFVYKTISENGIETEGGIDIFNQTLVKGIRKFVDEHRKMDIALGEIKPRYSKTVNDSYMSFGCKYCDSLFGNFFINDTFMDVIYSARSLPKALVEIDEDMIVNANCWYKLKI
;
A
#
# COMPACT_ATOMS: atom_id res chain seq x y z
N MET A 1 13.17 15.60 -16.62
CA MET A 1 12.13 15.30 -17.60
C MET A 1 11.17 16.47 -17.73
N GLU A 2 10.91 16.90 -18.97
CA GLU A 2 10.06 18.05 -19.24
C GLU A 2 8.60 17.63 -19.46
N LYS A 3 7.70 18.61 -19.34
CA LYS A 3 6.26 18.40 -19.49
C LYS A 3 5.92 17.87 -20.90
N GLU A 4 6.62 18.39 -21.90
CA GLU A 4 6.43 18.07 -23.31
C GLU A 4 6.71 16.58 -23.60
N ASP A 5 7.69 15.99 -22.92
CA ASP A 5 8.06 14.57 -23.08
C ASP A 5 6.94 13.66 -22.58
N ILE A 6 6.36 13.97 -21.41
CA ILE A 6 5.22 13.22 -20.87
C ILE A 6 4.01 13.34 -21.79
N ILE A 7 3.70 14.54 -22.26
CA ILE A 7 2.61 14.77 -23.21
C ILE A 7 2.82 13.93 -24.46
N LYS A 8 4.02 13.94 -25.05
CA LYS A 8 4.35 13.14 -26.24
C LYS A 8 4.12 11.65 -26.02
N ASN A 9 4.54 11.12 -24.87
CA ASN A 9 4.33 9.72 -24.51
C ASN A 9 2.84 9.37 -24.38
N ILE A 10 2.03 10.20 -23.69
CA ILE A 10 0.58 9.98 -23.57
C ILE A 10 -0.06 9.94 -24.96
N LEU A 11 0.31 10.88 -25.84
CA LEU A 11 -0.21 10.93 -27.20
C LEU A 11 0.17 9.70 -28.03
N SER A 12 1.41 9.19 -27.86
CA SER A 12 1.83 7.94 -28.50
C SER A 12 0.94 6.77 -28.08
N VAL A 13 0.71 6.61 -26.77
CA VAL A 13 -0.18 5.57 -26.24
C VAL A 13 -1.60 5.71 -26.79
N CYS A 14 -2.12 6.93 -26.89
CA CYS A 14 -3.44 7.18 -27.45
C CYS A 14 -3.52 6.77 -28.94
N ASN A 15 -2.49 7.08 -29.72
CA ASN A 15 -2.40 6.64 -31.12
C ASN A 15 -2.34 5.11 -31.23
N ASP A 16 -1.50 4.46 -30.42
CA ASP A 16 -1.34 2.99 -30.41
C ASP A 16 -2.64 2.29 -30.01
N MET A 17 -3.43 2.90 -29.13
CA MET A 17 -4.76 2.42 -28.73
C MET A 17 -5.87 2.74 -29.76
N GLY A 18 -5.60 3.58 -30.77
CA GLY A 18 -6.60 4.02 -31.75
C GLY A 18 -7.73 4.88 -31.16
N VAL A 19 -7.45 5.64 -30.08
CA VAL A 19 -8.46 6.48 -29.41
C VAL A 19 -8.34 7.95 -29.81
N SER A 20 -9.47 8.62 -29.96
CA SER A 20 -9.51 10.06 -30.27
C SER A 20 -9.11 10.90 -29.06
N PHE A 21 -8.39 11.99 -29.30
CA PHE A 21 -7.98 12.92 -28.24
C PHE A 21 -7.92 14.37 -28.71
N HIS A 22 -8.00 15.28 -27.74
CA HIS A 22 -7.96 16.73 -27.91
C HIS A 22 -6.85 17.32 -27.04
N LYS A 23 -6.07 18.26 -27.57
CA LYS A 23 -4.96 18.90 -26.83
C LYS A 23 -5.38 20.27 -26.30
N LYS A 24 -4.81 20.69 -25.17
CA LYS A 24 -4.98 22.02 -24.56
C LYS A 24 -6.47 22.41 -24.39
N VAL A 25 -7.27 21.48 -23.90
CA VAL A 25 -8.72 21.72 -23.70
C VAL A 25 -8.92 22.71 -22.57
N LYS A 26 -9.73 23.72 -22.81
CA LYS A 26 -10.15 24.71 -21.83
C LYS A 26 -11.66 24.89 -21.92
N THR A 27 -12.34 24.69 -20.80
CA THR A 27 -13.75 25.03 -20.60
C THR A 27 -13.84 26.21 -19.63
N ASP A 28 -15.04 26.71 -19.40
CA ASP A 28 -15.27 27.76 -18.39
C ASP A 28 -14.98 27.28 -16.96
N LYS A 29 -14.97 25.96 -16.74
CA LYS A 29 -14.88 25.35 -15.41
C LYS A 29 -13.54 24.65 -15.13
N TRP A 30 -12.90 24.11 -16.15
CA TRP A 30 -11.67 23.34 -15.99
C TRP A 30 -10.82 23.36 -17.27
N LYS A 31 -9.57 22.92 -17.14
CA LYS A 31 -8.65 22.75 -18.26
C LYS A 31 -7.92 21.42 -18.17
N ALA A 32 -7.41 20.94 -19.29
CA ALA A 32 -6.58 19.75 -19.37
C ALA A 32 -5.55 19.88 -20.50
N ASP A 33 -4.40 19.25 -20.34
CA ASP A 33 -3.39 19.20 -21.40
C ASP A 33 -3.83 18.27 -22.52
N ILE A 34 -4.46 17.15 -22.17
CA ILE A 34 -5.01 16.16 -23.11
C ILE A 34 -6.37 15.69 -22.58
N VAL A 35 -7.36 15.57 -23.45
CA VAL A 35 -8.63 14.88 -23.17
C VAL A 35 -8.81 13.77 -24.18
N VAL A 36 -8.94 12.54 -23.70
CA VAL A 36 -9.14 11.33 -24.50
C VAL A 36 -10.62 10.96 -24.46
N ASP A 37 -11.22 10.73 -25.62
CA ASP A 37 -12.57 10.19 -25.73
C ASP A 37 -12.50 8.66 -25.70
N TYR A 38 -13.19 8.02 -24.75
CA TYR A 38 -13.19 6.57 -24.60
C TYR A 38 -14.59 6.03 -24.30
N GLN A 39 -15.17 5.33 -25.26
CA GLN A 39 -16.54 4.80 -25.18
C GLN A 39 -17.55 5.91 -24.80
N ASN A 40 -18.18 5.80 -23.63
CA ASN A 40 -19.19 6.74 -23.13
C ASN A 40 -18.66 7.74 -22.08
N TYR A 41 -17.34 7.83 -21.89
CA TYR A 41 -16.71 8.77 -20.97
C TYR A 41 -15.41 9.35 -21.55
N LYS A 42 -14.79 10.26 -20.80
CA LYS A 42 -13.52 10.89 -21.20
C LYS A 42 -12.49 10.77 -20.09
N VAL A 43 -11.21 10.79 -20.45
CA VAL A 43 -10.09 10.87 -19.50
C VAL A 43 -9.27 12.11 -19.79
N ALA A 44 -9.11 12.98 -18.79
CA ALA A 44 -8.38 14.23 -18.92
C ALA A 44 -7.04 14.14 -18.17
N PHE A 45 -5.93 14.30 -18.88
CA PHE A 45 -4.59 14.32 -18.32
C PHE A 45 -4.10 15.77 -18.13
N ASN A 46 -3.57 16.05 -16.94
CA ASN A 46 -2.93 17.30 -16.55
C ASN A 46 -1.49 17.01 -16.11
N VAL A 47 -0.50 17.53 -16.85
CA VAL A 47 0.91 17.40 -16.50
C VAL A 47 1.36 18.71 -15.85
N CYS A 48 1.73 18.65 -14.57
CA CYS A 48 2.00 19.85 -13.78
C CYS A 48 3.06 19.61 -12.70
N LYS A 49 3.67 20.69 -12.21
CA LYS A 49 4.59 20.63 -11.05
C LYS A 49 3.84 20.73 -9.72
N ASN A 50 2.80 21.56 -9.68
CA ASN A 50 2.01 21.86 -8.48
C ASN A 50 0.51 21.87 -8.84
N PRO A 51 -0.21 20.75 -8.65
CA PRO A 51 -1.65 20.72 -8.86
C PRO A 51 -2.36 21.58 -7.80
N ARG A 52 -3.43 22.29 -8.19
CA ARG A 52 -4.23 23.14 -7.32
C ARG A 52 -5.71 22.80 -7.49
N ASN A 53 -6.51 23.00 -6.44
CA ASN A 53 -7.96 22.81 -6.43
C ASN A 53 -8.40 21.45 -7.01
N ILE A 54 -7.64 20.39 -6.70
CA ILE A 54 -7.83 19.05 -7.31
C ILE A 54 -9.24 18.54 -7.04
N GLU A 55 -9.71 18.61 -5.79
CA GLU A 55 -11.03 18.11 -5.39
C GLU A 55 -12.16 18.80 -6.15
N GLU A 56 -12.17 20.14 -6.16
CA GLU A 56 -13.19 20.92 -6.84
C GLU A 56 -13.18 20.67 -8.36
N THR A 57 -11.98 20.67 -8.95
CA THR A 57 -11.79 20.44 -10.39
C THR A 57 -12.22 19.03 -10.78
N TYR A 58 -11.79 18.02 -10.01
CA TYR A 58 -12.14 16.62 -10.25
C TYR A 58 -13.64 16.40 -10.08
N THR A 59 -14.26 16.96 -9.05
CA THR A 59 -15.70 16.88 -8.83
C THR A 59 -16.48 17.48 -10.01
N THR A 60 -16.01 18.60 -10.55
CA THR A 60 -16.62 19.23 -11.72
C THR A 60 -16.44 18.39 -12.98
N MET A 61 -15.24 17.87 -13.24
CA MET A 61 -14.98 16.94 -14.34
C MET A 61 -15.87 15.70 -14.26
N ARG A 62 -16.06 15.12 -13.06
CA ARG A 62 -16.90 13.94 -12.87
C ARG A 62 -18.38 14.19 -13.19
N LYS A 63 -18.91 15.39 -12.91
CA LYS A 63 -20.28 15.78 -13.32
C LYS A 63 -20.45 15.76 -14.85
N GLU A 64 -19.38 16.00 -15.59
CA GLU A 64 -19.35 16.01 -17.05
C GLU A 64 -18.85 14.67 -17.65
N ARG A 65 -18.82 13.59 -16.84
CA ARG A 65 -18.29 12.26 -17.21
C ARG A 65 -16.84 12.26 -17.69
N VAL A 66 -16.04 13.19 -17.15
CA VAL A 66 -14.59 13.26 -17.38
C VAL A 66 -13.86 12.73 -16.14
N CYS A 67 -13.02 11.71 -16.32
CA CYS A 67 -12.07 11.27 -15.30
C CYS A 67 -10.80 12.13 -15.42
N GLY A 68 -10.66 13.14 -14.57
CA GLY A 68 -9.43 13.93 -14.47
C GLY A 68 -8.29 13.09 -13.88
N CYS A 69 -7.06 13.34 -14.31
CA CYS A 69 -5.83 12.75 -13.79
C CYS A 69 -4.72 13.78 -13.82
N TRP A 70 -3.95 13.88 -12.73
CA TRP A 70 -2.81 14.77 -12.59
C TRP A 70 -1.53 13.97 -12.49
N LEU A 71 -0.62 14.21 -13.43
CA LEU A 71 0.74 13.68 -13.42
C LEU A 71 1.66 14.78 -12.88
N VAL A 72 2.20 14.52 -11.70
CA VAL A 72 3.00 15.49 -10.92
C VAL A 72 4.48 15.27 -11.21
N LEU A 73 5.08 16.22 -11.94
CA LEU A 73 6.51 16.19 -12.24
C LEU A 73 7.33 16.41 -10.96
N SER A 74 8.45 15.69 -10.84
CA SER A 74 9.36 15.84 -9.70
C SER A 74 9.90 17.29 -9.61
N GLY A 75 9.99 17.83 -8.39
CA GLY A 75 10.56 19.14 -8.10
C GLY A 75 11.37 19.10 -6.82
N LYS A 76 12.35 20.02 -6.67
CA LYS A 76 13.35 20.04 -5.58
C LYS A 76 12.77 20.02 -4.14
N TYR A 77 11.49 20.30 -3.96
CA TYR A 77 10.83 20.40 -2.65
C TYR A 77 9.44 19.74 -2.58
N ASN A 78 9.08 18.87 -3.52
CA ASN A 78 7.74 18.29 -3.54
C ASN A 78 7.61 17.11 -2.57
N ARG A 79 7.10 17.36 -1.35
CA ARG A 79 6.49 16.32 -0.52
C ARG A 79 5.08 16.06 -1.05
N PHE A 80 4.98 15.27 -2.10
CA PHE A 80 3.69 14.85 -2.63
C PHE A 80 3.22 13.59 -1.89
N SER A 81 1.98 13.60 -1.38
CA SER A 81 1.32 12.43 -0.84
C SER A 81 0.21 11.97 -1.78
N LEU A 82 0.13 10.65 -1.99
CA LEU A 82 -0.99 10.05 -2.71
C LEU A 82 -2.30 10.33 -1.96
N SER A 83 -3.38 10.52 -2.72
CA SER A 83 -4.71 10.81 -2.17
C SER A 83 -5.78 10.01 -2.91
N LYS A 84 -7.03 10.07 -2.45
CA LYS A 84 -8.19 9.49 -3.17
C LYS A 84 -8.46 10.11 -4.54
N TYR A 85 -7.88 11.27 -4.82
CA TYR A 85 -7.94 11.89 -6.14
C TYR A 85 -6.79 11.39 -7.02
N PRO A 86 -7.03 11.18 -8.33
CA PRO A 86 -6.08 10.57 -9.27
C PRO A 86 -4.94 11.55 -9.60
N CYS A 87 -4.03 11.69 -8.64
CA CYS A 87 -2.90 12.58 -8.69
C CYS A 87 -1.66 11.76 -8.33
N PHE A 88 -0.76 11.60 -9.29
CA PHE A 88 0.31 10.63 -9.21
C PHE A 88 1.67 11.28 -9.47
N PRO A 89 2.69 11.01 -8.64
CA PRO A 89 4.03 11.47 -8.93
C PRO A 89 4.60 10.70 -10.11
N VAL A 90 5.30 11.43 -10.97
CA VAL A 90 6.07 10.88 -12.08
C VAL A 90 7.51 10.73 -11.63
N GLU A 91 8.05 9.53 -11.82
CA GLU A 91 9.44 9.19 -11.54
C GLU A 91 10.12 8.79 -12.86
N ASP A 92 11.38 9.17 -13.03
CA ASP A 92 12.18 8.84 -14.21
C ASP A 92 13.46 8.17 -13.71
N ASN A 93 13.64 6.91 -14.09
CA ASN A 93 14.75 6.09 -13.64
C ASN A 93 15.32 5.26 -14.81
N SER A 94 16.29 4.39 -14.54
CA SER A 94 16.93 3.55 -15.57
C SER A 94 15.99 2.62 -16.32
N GLU A 95 14.82 2.30 -15.75
CA GLU A 95 13.78 1.46 -16.36
C GLU A 95 12.76 2.29 -17.16
N GLY A 96 12.92 3.61 -17.19
CA GLY A 96 12.06 4.56 -17.90
C GLY A 96 11.14 5.36 -16.99
N VAL A 97 10.13 5.97 -17.60
CA VAL A 97 9.18 6.82 -16.90
C VAL A 97 8.13 5.97 -16.19
N GLN A 98 8.02 6.12 -14.88
CA GLN A 98 7.15 5.36 -14.01
C GLN A 98 6.17 6.24 -13.24
N ILE A 99 5.00 5.67 -12.94
CA ILE A 99 3.93 6.28 -12.16
C ILE A 99 3.73 5.46 -10.89
N GLN A 100 3.88 6.09 -9.73
CA GLN A 100 3.63 5.45 -8.44
C GLN A 100 2.14 5.38 -8.14
N LEU A 101 1.60 4.17 -7.96
CA LEU A 101 0.20 3.93 -7.58
C LEU A 101 0.01 3.88 -6.07
N SER A 102 0.90 3.17 -5.38
CA SER A 102 0.84 2.99 -3.94
C SER A 102 2.22 2.76 -3.36
N GLN A 103 2.31 2.81 -2.04
CA GLN A 103 3.51 2.49 -1.31
C GLN A 103 3.13 1.84 0.01
N VAL A 104 3.81 0.75 0.33
CA VAL A 104 3.72 0.08 1.61
C VAL A 104 5.12 0.07 2.19
N ARG A 105 5.34 0.85 3.26
CA ARG A 105 6.68 1.07 3.83
C ARG A 105 7.65 1.57 2.75
N GLU A 106 8.70 0.83 2.45
CA GLU A 106 9.70 1.16 1.42
C GLU A 106 9.37 0.55 0.04
N GLU A 107 8.30 -0.24 -0.07
CA GLU A 107 7.89 -0.91 -1.31
C GLU A 107 6.94 -0.02 -2.10
N LYS A 108 7.45 0.61 -3.16
CA LYS A 108 6.61 1.36 -4.11
C LYS A 108 6.03 0.41 -5.15
N LYS A 109 4.74 0.55 -5.41
CA LYS A 109 4.09 -0.09 -6.55
C LYS A 109 4.00 0.92 -7.68
N THR A 110 4.76 0.68 -8.74
CA THR A 110 4.85 1.56 -9.91
C THR A 110 4.35 0.86 -11.17
N LEU A 111 3.99 1.65 -12.18
CA LEU A 111 3.73 1.19 -13.54
C LEU A 111 4.54 2.05 -14.51
N LEU A 112 4.99 1.49 -15.64
CA LEU A 112 5.48 2.29 -16.76
C LEU A 112 4.38 3.26 -17.22
N LEU A 113 4.77 4.47 -17.64
CA LEU A 113 3.84 5.52 -18.07
C LEU A 113 2.87 5.01 -19.15
N SER A 114 3.35 4.23 -20.10
CA SER A 114 2.54 3.66 -21.18
C SER A 114 1.45 2.71 -20.66
N ASP A 115 1.83 1.80 -19.76
CA ASP A 115 0.89 0.87 -19.13
C ASP A 115 -0.09 1.60 -18.19
N PHE A 116 0.39 2.60 -17.45
CA PHE A 116 -0.47 3.44 -16.63
C PHE A 116 -1.53 4.19 -17.45
N VAL A 117 -1.12 4.89 -18.51
CA VAL A 117 -2.01 5.70 -19.36
C VAL A 117 -3.09 4.83 -19.99
N SER A 118 -2.68 3.72 -20.62
CA SER A 118 -3.62 2.79 -21.25
C SER A 118 -4.57 2.14 -20.24
N SER A 119 -4.03 1.72 -19.08
CA SER A 119 -4.84 1.15 -18.00
C SER A 119 -5.83 2.16 -17.42
N LEU A 120 -5.44 3.43 -17.28
CA LEU A 120 -6.33 4.48 -16.77
C LEU A 120 -7.44 4.79 -17.78
N ILE A 121 -7.11 4.90 -19.07
CA ILE A 121 -8.08 5.11 -20.16
C ILE A 121 -9.09 3.95 -20.20
N GLN A 122 -8.66 2.72 -19.95
CA GLN A 122 -9.52 1.54 -19.89
C GLN A 122 -10.29 1.40 -18.57
N GLY A 123 -10.08 2.27 -17.60
CA GLY A 123 -10.71 2.18 -16.28
C GLY A 123 -10.19 1.02 -15.42
N LYS A 124 -8.95 0.58 -15.64
CA LYS A 124 -8.29 -0.47 -14.84
C LYS A 124 -7.55 0.08 -13.62
N ILE A 125 -7.26 1.38 -13.59
CA ILE A 125 -6.68 2.05 -12.41
C ILE A 125 -7.83 2.51 -11.50
N ARG A 126 -7.85 2.01 -10.27
CA ARG A 126 -8.93 2.22 -9.30
C ARG A 126 -8.39 2.62 -7.95
N TYR A 127 -9.19 3.37 -7.20
CA TYR A 127 -8.93 3.69 -5.80
C TYR A 127 -9.76 2.78 -4.91
N ALA A 128 -9.14 2.23 -3.87
CA ALA A 128 -9.81 1.47 -2.83
C ALA A 128 -9.72 2.23 -1.51
N GLU A 129 -10.88 2.59 -0.94
CA GLU A 129 -10.95 3.10 0.44
C GLU A 129 -10.71 1.96 1.43
N THR A 130 -11.35 0.82 1.18
CA THR A 130 -11.24 -0.40 1.98
C THR A 130 -10.91 -1.59 1.08
N MET A 131 -10.43 -2.67 1.70
CA MET A 131 -10.24 -3.94 1.02
C MET A 131 -10.58 -5.11 1.94
N LYS A 132 -11.04 -6.20 1.34
CA LYS A 132 -11.10 -7.50 2.00
C LYS A 132 -9.71 -8.12 2.04
N VAL A 133 -9.25 -8.49 3.23
CA VAL A 133 -7.96 -9.15 3.42
C VAL A 133 -8.07 -10.59 2.98
N LYS A 134 -7.11 -11.05 2.18
CA LYS A 134 -6.93 -12.45 1.82
C LYS A 134 -5.65 -13.04 2.42
N TYR A 135 -4.58 -12.25 2.46
CA TYR A 135 -3.31 -12.66 3.05
C TYR A 135 -2.73 -11.59 3.99
N VAL A 136 -1.96 -12.04 4.98
CA VAL A 136 -1.19 -11.20 5.89
C VAL A 136 0.27 -11.62 5.80
N ASP A 137 1.13 -10.71 5.37
CA ASP A 137 2.58 -10.87 5.45
C ASP A 137 3.03 -10.43 6.85
N VAL A 138 3.57 -11.37 7.63
CA VAL A 138 4.16 -11.10 8.93
C VAL A 138 5.66 -11.31 8.91
N ARG A 139 6.36 -10.62 9.81
CA ARG A 139 7.80 -10.76 10.00
C ARG A 139 8.12 -11.15 11.42
N PHE A 140 8.94 -12.18 11.56
CA PHE A 140 9.44 -12.64 12.85
C PHE A 140 10.74 -11.93 13.21
N TYR A 141 10.86 -11.57 14.47
CA TYR A 141 12.07 -10.96 15.02
C TYR A 141 12.39 -11.57 16.38
N LYS A 142 13.67 -11.47 16.77
CA LYS A 142 14.17 -12.03 18.02
C LYS A 142 13.93 -11.07 19.17
N ILE A 143 13.54 -11.61 20.32
CA ILE A 143 13.38 -10.87 21.58
C ILE A 143 13.87 -11.72 22.76
N ASP A 144 14.68 -11.12 23.64
CA ASP A 144 15.20 -11.80 24.82
C ASP A 144 14.26 -11.66 26.02
N CYS A 145 14.09 -12.74 26.77
CA CYS A 145 13.24 -12.73 27.95
C CYS A 145 13.95 -12.04 29.13
N TRP A 146 13.40 -10.93 29.62
CA TRP A 146 13.92 -10.21 30.79
C TRP A 146 14.06 -11.08 32.06
N LYS A 147 13.26 -12.14 32.21
CA LYS A 147 13.28 -13.02 33.39
C LYS A 147 14.31 -14.15 33.29
N CYS A 148 14.42 -14.80 32.13
CA CYS A 148 15.26 -16.01 31.99
C CYS A 148 16.39 -15.89 30.97
N GLY A 149 16.53 -14.75 30.29
CA GLY A 149 17.58 -14.46 29.32
C GLY A 149 17.51 -15.21 27.99
N ARG A 150 16.60 -16.19 27.84
CA ARG A 150 16.48 -16.97 26.60
C ARG A 150 15.82 -16.16 25.48
N THR A 151 16.35 -16.31 24.26
CA THR A 151 15.82 -15.70 23.03
C THR A 151 14.54 -16.40 22.57
N ASN A 152 13.57 -15.59 22.18
CA ASN A 152 12.27 -16.00 21.65
C ASN A 152 12.02 -15.31 20.30
N ASP A 153 10.97 -15.73 19.62
CA ASP A 153 10.44 -15.05 18.44
C ASP A 153 9.14 -14.32 18.79
N ALA A 154 9.03 -13.09 18.32
CA ALA A 154 7.79 -12.33 18.23
C ALA A 154 7.53 -11.96 16.76
N TYR A 155 6.36 -11.43 16.44
CA TYR A 155 6.06 -10.99 15.07
C TYR A 155 5.33 -9.66 15.04
N PHE A 156 5.38 -9.02 13.88
CA PHE A 156 4.52 -7.89 13.53
C PHE A 156 3.92 -8.08 12.14
N VAL A 157 2.80 -7.39 11.87
CA VAL A 157 2.17 -7.35 10.55
C VAL A 157 2.96 -6.39 9.65
N TYR A 158 3.58 -6.93 8.60
CA TYR A 158 4.32 -6.12 7.63
C TYR A 158 3.35 -5.45 6.67
N LYS A 159 2.46 -6.22 6.06
CA LYS A 159 1.40 -5.74 5.17
C LYS A 159 0.23 -6.72 5.07
N THR A 160 -0.94 -6.19 4.74
CA THR A 160 -2.11 -6.99 4.37
C THR A 160 -2.35 -6.90 2.87
N ILE A 161 -2.89 -7.99 2.31
CA ILE A 161 -2.98 -8.19 0.86
C ILE A 161 -4.39 -8.69 0.53
N SER A 162 -5.05 -8.06 -0.44
CA SER A 162 -6.33 -8.54 -0.98
C SER A 162 -6.13 -9.57 -2.09
N GLU A 163 -7.18 -10.30 -2.44
CA GLU A 163 -7.18 -11.24 -3.57
C GLU A 163 -6.80 -10.57 -4.89
N ASN A 164 -7.24 -9.32 -5.09
CA ASN A 164 -6.93 -8.52 -6.28
C ASN A 164 -5.53 -7.89 -6.25
N GLY A 165 -4.72 -8.19 -5.22
CA GLY A 165 -3.35 -7.70 -5.07
C GLY A 165 -3.26 -6.23 -4.65
N ILE A 166 -4.27 -5.72 -3.93
CA ILE A 166 -4.15 -4.47 -3.17
C ILE A 166 -3.30 -4.76 -1.95
N GLU A 167 -2.36 -3.88 -1.63
CA GLU A 167 -1.47 -4.01 -0.49
C GLU A 167 -1.57 -2.76 0.38
N THR A 168 -1.66 -2.93 1.70
CA THR A 168 -1.63 -1.83 2.66
C THR A 168 -0.78 -2.19 3.88
N GLU A 169 -0.25 -1.16 4.54
CA GLU A 169 0.54 -1.33 5.76
C GLU A 169 -0.38 -1.66 6.94
N GLY A 170 -0.09 -2.75 7.65
CA GLY A 170 -0.85 -3.13 8.84
C GLY A 170 -2.34 -3.35 8.56
N GLY A 171 -3.18 -2.79 9.45
CA GLY A 171 -4.63 -2.89 9.39
C GLY A 171 -5.24 -4.02 10.22
N ILE A 172 -4.40 -4.90 10.77
CA ILE A 172 -4.81 -6.02 11.63
C ILE A 172 -4.00 -5.96 12.92
N ASP A 173 -4.71 -6.08 14.05
CA ASP A 173 -4.09 -6.22 15.36
C ASP A 173 -3.25 -7.51 15.41
N ILE A 174 -2.01 -7.43 15.91
CA ILE A 174 -1.09 -8.57 15.97
C ILE A 174 -1.63 -9.73 16.84
N PHE A 175 -2.57 -9.45 17.76
CA PHE A 175 -3.25 -10.43 18.60
C PHE A 175 -4.65 -10.81 18.10
N ASN A 176 -5.03 -10.39 16.90
CA ASN A 176 -6.26 -10.86 16.24
C ASN A 176 -6.29 -12.39 16.21
N GLN A 177 -7.39 -13.00 16.67
CA GLN A 177 -7.46 -14.45 16.87
C GLN A 177 -7.28 -15.26 15.57
N THR A 178 -7.81 -14.77 14.45
CA THR A 178 -7.73 -15.40 13.13
C THR A 178 -6.27 -15.40 12.66
N LEU A 179 -5.59 -14.26 12.80
CA LEU A 179 -4.16 -14.15 12.53
C LEU A 179 -3.34 -15.08 13.45
N VAL A 180 -3.59 -15.05 14.77
CA VAL A 180 -2.86 -15.89 15.74
C VAL A 180 -3.02 -17.39 15.43
N LYS A 181 -4.23 -17.83 15.04
CA LYS A 181 -4.46 -19.22 14.61
C LYS A 181 -3.65 -19.56 13.35
N GLY A 182 -3.68 -18.69 12.34
CA GLY A 182 -2.91 -18.88 11.11
C GLY A 182 -1.40 -18.90 11.33
N ILE A 183 -0.89 -18.07 12.24
CA ILE A 183 0.52 -18.05 12.63
C ILE A 183 0.92 -19.35 13.33
N ARG A 184 0.11 -19.85 14.27
CA ARG A 184 0.39 -21.13 14.94
C ARG A 184 0.46 -22.28 13.94
N LYS A 185 -0.51 -22.35 13.03
CA LYS A 185 -0.51 -23.32 11.93
C LYS A 185 0.76 -23.21 11.08
N PHE A 186 1.14 -22.00 10.69
CA PHE A 186 2.37 -21.77 9.93
C PHE A 186 3.61 -22.28 10.68
N VAL A 187 3.77 -21.94 11.97
CA VAL A 187 4.90 -22.37 12.80
C VAL A 187 4.95 -23.90 12.94
N ASP A 188 3.79 -24.53 13.11
CA ASP A 188 3.68 -25.99 13.24
C ASP A 188 4.03 -26.74 11.95
N GLU A 189 3.68 -26.18 10.79
CA GLU A 189 3.99 -26.72 9.46
C GLU A 189 5.45 -26.45 9.07
N HIS A 190 6.04 -25.35 9.54
CA HIS A 190 7.39 -24.90 9.19
C HIS A 190 8.40 -25.09 10.33
N ARG A 191 8.36 -26.25 11.02
CA ARG A 191 9.25 -26.54 12.16
C ARG A 191 10.74 -26.36 11.88
N LYS A 192 11.17 -26.53 10.61
CA LYS A 192 12.56 -26.32 10.18
C LYS A 192 13.04 -24.86 10.32
N MET A 193 12.12 -23.91 10.44
CA MET A 193 12.46 -22.49 10.68
C MET A 193 12.83 -22.21 12.13
N ASP A 194 12.65 -23.17 13.05
CA ASP A 194 12.98 -23.08 14.47
C ASP A 194 12.46 -21.80 15.15
N ILE A 195 11.18 -21.47 14.88
CA ILE A 195 10.52 -20.30 15.46
C ILE A 195 10.18 -20.59 16.94
N ALA A 196 10.79 -19.85 17.85
CA ALA A 196 10.59 -19.94 19.29
C ALA A 196 9.45 -19.01 19.76
N LEU A 197 8.25 -19.20 19.21
CA LEU A 197 7.06 -18.45 19.60
C LEU A 197 6.41 -19.07 20.85
N GLY A 198 6.25 -18.29 21.92
CA GLY A 198 5.48 -18.70 23.10
C GLY A 198 3.97 -18.51 22.91
N GLU A 199 3.17 -18.97 23.88
CA GLU A 199 1.72 -18.81 23.79
C GLU A 199 1.31 -17.33 23.77
N ILE A 200 0.43 -16.98 22.85
CA ILE A 200 -0.23 -15.67 22.81
C ILE A 200 -1.56 -15.78 23.58
N LYS A 201 -1.64 -15.14 24.75
CA LYS A 201 -2.79 -15.20 25.67
C LYS A 201 -2.80 -13.97 26.61
N PRO A 202 -3.90 -13.69 27.30
CA PRO A 202 -3.95 -12.65 28.32
C PRO A 202 -2.95 -12.95 29.45
N ARG A 203 -2.20 -11.93 29.87
CA ARG A 203 -1.28 -12.00 31.02
C ARG A 203 -1.41 -10.74 31.86
N TYR A 204 -1.42 -10.91 33.17
CA TYR A 204 -1.48 -9.78 34.11
C TYR A 204 -0.13 -9.07 34.20
N SER A 205 -0.15 -7.75 34.15
CA SER A 205 1.02 -6.89 34.29
C SER A 205 0.88 -6.01 35.52
N LYS A 206 1.83 -6.13 36.44
CA LYS A 206 1.87 -5.29 37.66
C LYS A 206 2.06 -3.81 37.34
N THR A 207 2.78 -3.48 36.27
CA THR A 207 3.08 -2.09 35.90
C THR A 207 1.84 -1.33 35.44
N VAL A 208 0.94 -1.98 34.71
CA VAL A 208 -0.32 -1.37 34.26
C VAL A 208 -1.52 -1.77 35.12
N ASN A 209 -1.30 -2.63 36.12
CA ASN A 209 -2.31 -3.17 37.03
C ASN A 209 -3.52 -3.81 36.31
N ASP A 210 -3.29 -4.47 35.18
CA ASP A 210 -4.34 -5.07 34.36
C ASP A 210 -3.81 -6.25 33.51
N SER A 211 -4.72 -7.03 32.93
CA SER A 211 -4.42 -8.13 32.00
C SER A 211 -4.66 -7.72 30.56
N TYR A 212 -3.71 -8.05 29.68
CA TYR A 212 -3.86 -7.80 28.24
C TYR A 212 -3.23 -8.93 27.42
N MET A 213 -3.65 -9.05 26.15
CA MET A 213 -3.06 -9.98 25.19
C MET A 213 -1.58 -9.67 25.00
N SER A 214 -0.74 -10.69 25.11
CA SER A 214 0.71 -10.50 25.00
C SER A 214 1.39 -11.75 24.46
N PHE A 215 2.57 -11.55 23.88
CA PHE A 215 3.53 -12.62 23.67
C PHE A 215 4.09 -13.10 25.03
N GLY A 216 4.30 -14.40 25.16
CA GLY A 216 4.98 -14.98 26.30
C GLY A 216 6.33 -15.57 25.91
N CYS A 217 7.25 -15.63 26.86
CA CYS A 217 8.43 -16.46 26.73
C CYS A 217 8.02 -17.93 26.60
N LYS A 218 8.46 -18.59 25.53
CA LYS A 218 8.26 -20.03 25.27
C LYS A 218 8.74 -20.92 26.41
N TYR A 219 9.71 -20.44 27.21
CA TYR A 219 10.40 -21.28 28.21
C TYR A 219 9.98 -21.04 29.67
N CYS A 220 9.51 -19.84 30.02
CA CYS A 220 9.13 -19.51 31.40
C CYS A 220 7.80 -18.75 31.51
N ASP A 221 7.08 -18.63 30.39
CA ASP A 221 5.77 -17.99 30.23
C ASP A 221 5.70 -16.52 30.67
N SER A 222 6.85 -15.89 30.86
CA SER A 222 6.92 -14.49 31.29
C SER A 222 6.42 -13.57 30.19
N LEU A 223 5.60 -12.60 30.60
CA LEU A 223 5.04 -11.54 29.77
C LEU A 223 6.14 -10.75 29.05
N PHE A 224 5.99 -10.55 27.74
CA PHE A 224 6.65 -9.48 27.02
C PHE A 224 5.76 -8.24 27.04
N GLY A 225 6.15 -7.25 27.85
CA GLY A 225 5.38 -6.02 27.97
C GLY A 225 5.41 -5.21 26.68
N ASN A 226 4.34 -4.46 26.41
CA ASN A 226 4.23 -3.65 25.18
C ASN A 226 5.42 -2.70 24.96
N PHE A 227 6.00 -2.17 26.04
CA PHE A 227 7.21 -1.35 25.95
C PHE A 227 8.37 -2.10 25.28
N PHE A 228 8.70 -3.31 25.75
CA PHE A 228 9.78 -4.12 25.18
C PHE A 228 9.48 -4.56 23.74
N ILE A 229 8.22 -4.92 23.46
CA ILE A 229 7.78 -5.28 22.11
C ILE A 229 8.00 -4.10 21.16
N ASN A 230 7.56 -2.90 21.55
CA ASN A 230 7.66 -1.70 20.74
C ASN A 230 9.11 -1.26 20.55
N ASP A 231 9.94 -1.32 21.61
CA ASP A 231 11.35 -0.95 21.56
C ASP A 231 12.10 -1.83 20.54
N THR A 232 12.01 -3.15 20.69
CA THR A 232 12.62 -4.08 19.74
C THR A 232 12.02 -3.95 18.34
N PHE A 233 10.72 -3.71 18.21
CA PHE A 233 10.08 -3.47 16.92
C PHE A 233 10.69 -2.27 16.19
N MET A 234 10.91 -1.15 16.89
CA MET A 234 11.49 0.07 16.32
C MET A 234 12.93 -0.15 15.83
N ASP A 235 13.68 -1.04 16.48
CA ASP A 235 15.03 -1.40 16.06
C ASP A 235 15.05 -2.25 14.78
N VAL A 236 14.10 -3.20 14.67
CA VAL A 236 14.11 -4.17 13.57
C VAL A 236 13.37 -3.68 12.32
N ILE A 237 12.49 -2.68 12.43
CA ILE A 237 11.58 -2.30 11.35
C ILE A 237 12.30 -1.86 10.06
N TYR A 238 13.45 -1.22 10.18
CA TYR A 238 14.29 -0.81 9.05
C TYR A 238 14.98 -2.00 8.34
N SER A 239 15.01 -3.16 8.98
CA SER A 239 15.52 -4.42 8.41
C SER A 239 14.42 -5.43 8.11
N ALA A 240 13.14 -5.03 8.16
CA ALA A 240 11.99 -5.93 8.03
C ALA A 240 12.01 -6.84 6.78
N ARG A 241 12.67 -6.39 5.69
CA ARG A 241 12.80 -7.17 4.45
C ARG A 241 13.69 -8.41 4.60
N SER A 242 14.69 -8.38 5.48
CA SER A 242 15.59 -9.52 5.73
C SER A 242 15.09 -10.48 6.80
N LEU A 243 14.05 -10.09 7.55
CA LEU A 243 13.47 -10.92 8.59
C LEU A 243 12.76 -12.15 8.01
N PRO A 244 12.77 -13.29 8.73
CA PRO A 244 11.94 -14.44 8.39
C PRO A 244 10.48 -14.04 8.25
N LYS A 245 9.84 -14.49 7.18
CA LYS A 245 8.47 -14.12 6.83
C LYS A 245 7.52 -15.29 6.88
N ALA A 246 6.26 -15.02 7.22
CA ALA A 246 5.14 -15.92 6.93
C ALA A 246 4.06 -15.17 6.16
N LEU A 247 3.52 -15.84 5.16
CA LEU A 247 2.32 -15.39 4.46
C LEU A 247 1.15 -16.22 4.97
N VAL A 248 0.28 -15.60 5.75
CA VAL A 248 -0.87 -16.26 6.37
C VAL A 248 -2.12 -15.96 5.56
N GLU A 249 -2.83 -16.99 5.13
CA GLU A 249 -4.14 -16.85 4.50
C GLU A 249 -5.22 -16.58 5.57
N ILE A 250 -6.13 -15.65 5.27
CA ILE A 250 -7.25 -15.28 6.12
C ILE A 250 -8.52 -15.78 5.45
N ASP A 251 -9.16 -16.74 6.10
CA ASP A 251 -10.39 -17.39 5.62
C ASP A 251 -11.67 -16.67 6.11
N GLU A 252 -11.52 -15.69 7.00
CA GLU A 252 -12.63 -14.92 7.54
C GLU A 252 -12.79 -13.58 6.81
N ASP A 253 -14.02 -13.05 6.79
CA ASP A 253 -14.35 -11.79 6.17
C ASP A 253 -13.81 -10.61 6.99
N MET A 254 -12.55 -10.27 6.73
CA MET A 254 -11.85 -9.17 7.38
C MET A 254 -11.67 -8.00 6.42
N ILE A 255 -12.13 -6.81 6.84
CA ILE A 255 -12.03 -5.58 6.06
C ILE A 255 -11.09 -4.62 6.76
N VAL A 256 -10.16 -4.03 5.99
CA VAL A 256 -9.22 -3.02 6.48
C VAL A 256 -9.25 -1.79 5.59
N ASN A 257 -8.83 -0.65 6.14
CA ASN A 257 -8.60 0.56 5.35
C ASN A 257 -7.41 0.34 4.41
N ALA A 258 -7.63 0.58 3.11
CA ALA A 258 -6.62 0.43 2.07
C ALA A 258 -6.08 1.78 1.61
N ASN A 259 -6.98 2.75 1.40
CA ASN A 259 -6.68 4.12 0.96
C ASN A 259 -5.60 4.23 -0.13
N CYS A 260 -5.65 3.37 -1.15
CA CYS A 260 -4.60 3.33 -2.16
C CYS A 260 -5.14 3.09 -3.57
N TRP A 261 -4.35 3.49 -4.55
CA TRP A 261 -4.59 3.18 -5.95
C TRP A 261 -3.99 1.84 -6.32
N TYR A 262 -4.66 1.11 -7.19
CA TYR A 262 -4.20 -0.16 -7.71
C TYR A 262 -4.66 -0.36 -9.16
N LYS A 263 -3.99 -1.28 -9.85
CA LYS A 263 -4.40 -1.77 -11.16
C LYS A 263 -5.20 -3.06 -10.98
N LEU A 264 -6.41 -3.12 -11.52
CA LEU A 264 -7.22 -4.33 -11.58
C LEU A 264 -6.48 -5.42 -12.35
N LYS A 265 -6.37 -6.60 -11.74
CA LYS A 265 -5.99 -7.83 -12.42
C LYS A 265 -7.28 -8.38 -13.04
N ILE A 266 -7.37 -8.39 -14.37
CA ILE A 266 -8.47 -9.00 -15.13
C ILE A 266 -7.92 -10.27 -15.77
#